data_AF-A0A349TNF8-F1
#
_entry.id   AF-A0A349TNF8-F1
#
_cell.length_a   1.000
_cell.length_b   1.000
_cell.length_c   1.000
_cell.angle_alpha   90.00
_cell.angle_beta   90.00
_cell.angle_gamma   90.00
#
_symmetry.space_group_name_H-M   'P 1'
#
loop_
_entity.id
_entity.type
_entity.pdbx_description
1 polymer ?
#
loop_
_entity_poly.entity_id
_entity_poly.type
_entity_poly.pdbx_seq_one_letter_code
_entity_poly.pdbx_strand_id
1 'polypeptide(L)'
;MSTDQNTSRLQSLLREPTFHFFIMALVIFAVYGISSSTQENVLELDQREIDARLFMQEMASGQALNEEQREYLTSAFVEEQILVQEALKMGLDNDARIHDILAQKMRHVLSGDVIQPSQEEL
;
A
#
# COMPACT_ATOMS: atom_id res chain seq x y z
N MET A 1 -31.57 21.81 -43.15
CA MET A 1 -31.35 20.38 -43.46
C MET A 1 -29.88 20.06 -43.19
N SER A 2 -29.55 19.49 -42.02
CA SER A 2 -28.14 19.17 -41.68
C SER A 2 -27.98 17.90 -40.82
N THR A 3 -29.03 17.10 -40.66
CA THR A 3 -29.05 15.94 -39.74
C THR A 3 -28.61 14.61 -40.36
N ASP A 4 -28.56 14.48 -41.69
CA ASP A 4 -28.30 13.18 -42.34
C ASP A 4 -26.81 12.81 -42.48
N GLN A 5 -25.89 13.79 -42.44
CA GLN A 5 -24.47 13.50 -42.64
C GLN A 5 -23.80 12.88 -41.40
N ASN A 6 -24.33 13.15 -40.20
CA ASN A 6 -23.77 12.64 -38.94
C ASN A 6 -24.12 11.17 -38.69
N THR A 7 -25.32 10.74 -39.06
CA THR A 7 -25.77 9.35 -38.87
C THR A 7 -24.94 8.38 -39.72
N SER A 8 -24.60 8.76 -40.96
CA SER A 8 -23.76 7.96 -41.85
C SER A 8 -22.32 7.82 -41.34
N ARG A 9 -21.72 8.88 -40.80
CA ARG A 9 -20.37 8.83 -40.21
C ARG A 9 -20.32 7.99 -38.94
N LEU A 10 -21.34 8.08 -38.08
CA LEU A 10 -21.48 7.23 -36.90
C LEU A 10 -21.63 5.76 -37.31
N GLN A 11 -22.46 5.45 -38.31
CA GLN A 11 -22.61 4.08 -38.83
C GLN A 11 -21.35 3.55 -39.51
N SER A 12 -20.55 4.41 -40.15
CA SER A 12 -19.26 4.04 -40.72
C SER A 12 -18.24 3.70 -39.63
N LEU A 13 -18.15 4.52 -38.59
CA LEU A 13 -17.29 4.28 -37.42
C LEU A 13 -17.67 2.97 -36.70
N LEU A 14 -18.97 2.67 -36.60
CA LEU A 14 -19.49 1.43 -36.03
C LEU A 14 -19.16 0.16 -36.83
N ARG A 15 -18.68 0.29 -38.08
CA ARG A 15 -18.26 -0.83 -38.94
C ARG A 15 -16.74 -1.01 -39.01
N GLU A 16 -15.97 -0.10 -38.43
CA GLU A 16 -14.51 -0.19 -38.46
C GLU A 16 -14.00 -1.16 -37.38
N PRO A 17 -13.11 -2.11 -37.73
CA PRO A 17 -12.54 -3.07 -36.77
C PRO A 17 -11.84 -2.40 -35.58
N THR A 18 -11.28 -1.21 -35.80
CA THR A 18 -10.60 -0.38 -34.79
C THR A 18 -11.57 0.13 -33.72
N PHE A 19 -12.81 0.47 -34.09
CA PHE A 19 -13.83 0.92 -33.15
C PHE A 19 -14.29 -0.22 -32.23
N HIS A 20 -14.46 -1.43 -32.78
CA HIS A 20 -14.76 -2.62 -31.96
C HIS A 20 -13.64 -2.93 -30.98
N PHE A 21 -12.38 -2.83 -31.41
CA PHE A 21 -11.23 -2.98 -30.54
C PHE A 21 -11.23 -1.92 -29.42
N PHE A 22 -11.53 -0.67 -29.75
CA PHE A 22 -11.61 0.41 -28.76
C PHE A 22 -12.73 0.20 -27.75
N ILE A 23 -13.92 -0.24 -28.18
CA ILE A 23 -15.03 -0.59 -27.29
C ILE A 23 -14.64 -1.77 -26.38
N MET A 24 -14.03 -2.83 -26.93
CA MET A 24 -13.53 -3.96 -26.14
C MET A 24 -12.50 -3.52 -25.09
N ALA A 25 -11.53 -2.68 -25.48
CA ALA A 25 -10.55 -2.13 -24.56
C ALA A 25 -11.22 -1.29 -23.47
N LEU A 26 -12.16 -0.43 -23.83
CA LEU A 26 -12.91 0.41 -22.89
C LEU A 26 -13.71 -0.44 -21.90
N VAL A 27 -14.34 -1.53 -22.36
CA VAL A 27 -15.05 -2.48 -21.50
C VAL A 27 -14.07 -3.19 -20.55
N ILE A 28 -12.94 -3.69 -21.05
CA ILE A 28 -11.91 -4.33 -20.21
C ILE A 28 -11.38 -3.37 -19.15
N PHE A 29 -11.04 -2.13 -19.53
CA PHE A 29 -10.55 -1.11 -18.61
C PHE A 29 -11.61 -0.65 -17.61
N ALA A 30 -12.88 -0.58 -18.00
CA ALA A 30 -13.97 -0.27 -17.08
C ALA A 30 -14.17 -1.39 -16.05
N VAL A 31 -14.17 -2.66 -16.50
CA VAL A 31 -14.24 -3.83 -15.60
C VAL A 31 -13.03 -3.87 -14.69
N TYR A 32 -11.83 -3.65 -15.23
CA TYR A 32 -10.59 -3.58 -14.45
C TYR A 32 -10.60 -2.43 -13.46
N GLY A 33 -11.06 -1.23 -13.82
CA GLY A 33 -11.16 -0.07 -12.93
C GLY A 33 -12.10 -0.29 -11.76
N ILE A 34 -13.25 -0.96 -11.99
CA ILE A 34 -14.21 -1.31 -10.93
C ILE A 34 -13.69 -2.49 -10.08
N SER A 35 -12.98 -3.43 -10.68
CA SER A 35 -12.38 -4.56 -9.95
C SER A 35 -11.13 -4.17 -9.16
N SER A 36 -10.40 -3.15 -9.60
CA SER A 36 -9.12 -2.75 -9.01
C SER A 36 -9.25 -1.90 -7.76
N SER A 37 -10.42 -1.28 -7.51
CA SER A 37 -10.79 -0.83 -6.16
C SER A 37 -10.90 -1.98 -5.14
N THR A 38 -10.92 -3.22 -5.63
CA THR A 38 -10.92 -4.46 -4.84
C THR A 38 -9.68 -5.31 -5.18
N GLN A 39 -8.63 -4.77 -5.81
CA GLN A 39 -7.40 -5.52 -6.06
C GLN A 39 -6.64 -5.69 -4.74
N GLU A 40 -7.03 -6.76 -4.05
CA GLU A 40 -6.18 -7.67 -3.31
C GLU A 40 -5.10 -7.02 -2.46
N ASN A 41 -5.52 -6.71 -1.25
CA ASN A 41 -4.67 -6.48 -0.10
C ASN A 41 -3.99 -7.80 0.31
N VAL A 42 -3.20 -8.41 -0.60
CA VAL A 42 -2.35 -9.55 -0.29
C VAL A 42 -1.32 -9.02 0.68
N LEU A 43 -1.44 -9.45 1.93
CA LEU A 43 -0.44 -9.18 2.95
C LEU A 43 0.81 -10.02 2.60
N GLU A 44 1.68 -9.49 1.75
CA GLU A 44 3.02 -10.05 1.52
C GLU A 44 3.88 -9.78 2.75
N LEU A 45 3.81 -10.68 3.74
CA LEU A 45 4.74 -10.68 4.86
C LEU A 45 6.09 -11.21 4.37
N ASP A 46 7.08 -10.34 4.30
CA ASP A 46 8.46 -10.74 4.04
C ASP A 46 9.00 -11.49 5.27
N GLN A 47 9.43 -12.73 5.08
CA GLN A 47 10.07 -13.53 6.13
C GLN A 47 11.24 -12.78 6.78
N ARG A 48 11.93 -11.90 6.03
CA ARG A 48 13.02 -11.06 6.55
C ARG A 48 12.56 -10.06 7.60
N GLU A 49 11.33 -9.55 7.48
CA GLU A 49 10.77 -8.62 8.47
C GLU A 49 10.44 -9.33 9.78
N ILE A 50 9.87 -10.54 9.67
CA ILE A 50 9.61 -11.43 10.82
C ILE A 50 10.93 -11.74 11.54
N ASP A 51 11.97 -12.12 10.80
CA ASP A 51 13.28 -12.47 11.35
C ASP A 51 13.96 -11.25 12.01
N ALA A 52 13.88 -10.06 11.40
CA ALA A 52 14.42 -8.84 11.98
C ALA A 52 13.73 -8.46 13.30
N ARG A 53 12.41 -8.67 13.40
CA ARG A 53 11.62 -8.45 14.62
C ARG A 53 12.00 -9.44 15.72
N LEU A 54 12.10 -10.72 15.38
CA LEU A 54 12.55 -11.77 16.30
C LEU A 54 13.95 -11.45 16.83
N PHE A 55 14.87 -11.02 15.97
CA PHE A 55 16.20 -10.61 16.36
C PHE A 55 16.20 -9.39 17.30
N MET A 56 15.38 -8.37 17.02
CA MET A 56 15.21 -7.24 17.94
C MET A 56 14.66 -7.67 19.30
N GLN A 57 13.75 -8.64 19.33
CA GLN A 57 13.21 -9.19 20.57
C GLN A 57 14.28 -9.98 21.35
N GLU A 58 15.11 -10.77 20.67
CA GLU A 58 16.27 -11.46 21.26
C GLU A 58 17.29 -10.49 21.83
N MET A 59 17.56 -9.38 21.13
CA MET A 59 18.43 -8.31 21.63
C MET A 59 17.83 -7.61 22.85
N ALA A 60 16.52 -7.36 22.85
CA ALA A 60 15.83 -6.69 23.97
C ALA A 60 15.71 -7.59 25.21
N SER A 61 15.46 -8.89 25.03
CA SER A 61 15.37 -9.88 26.11
C SER A 61 16.75 -10.34 26.61
N GLY A 62 17.79 -10.20 25.79
CA GLY A 62 19.13 -10.71 26.06
C GLY A 62 19.25 -12.23 25.99
N GLN A 63 18.24 -12.91 25.45
CA GLN A 63 18.17 -14.37 25.37
C GLN A 63 17.62 -14.80 24.00
N ALA A 64 18.17 -15.90 23.47
CA ALA A 64 17.64 -16.50 22.24
C ALA A 64 16.22 -17.01 22.46
N LEU A 65 15.33 -16.80 21.49
CA LEU A 65 13.96 -17.28 21.56
C LEU A 65 13.95 -18.79 21.30
N ASN A 66 13.18 -19.51 22.11
CA ASN A 66 12.89 -20.91 21.80
C ASN A 66 11.87 -21.00 20.65
N GLU A 67 11.71 -22.20 20.08
CA GLU A 67 10.87 -22.38 18.89
C GLU A 67 9.40 -22.02 19.14
N GLU A 68 8.86 -22.38 20.31
CA GLU A 68 7.48 -22.05 20.71
C GLU A 68 7.25 -20.54 20.84
N GLN A 69 8.22 -19.82 21.41
CA GLN A 69 8.18 -18.36 21.54
C GLN A 69 8.29 -17.69 20.18
N ARG A 70 9.14 -18.22 19.29
CA ARG A 70 9.28 -17.73 17.92
C ARG A 70 7.98 -17.88 17.14
N GLU A 71 7.33 -19.04 17.24
CA GLU A 71 6.04 -19.31 16.59
C GLU A 71 4.92 -18.41 17.15
N TYR A 72 4.87 -18.25 18.48
CA TYR A 72 3.91 -17.35 19.11
C TYR A 72 4.09 -15.89 18.67
N LEU A 73 5.32 -15.38 18.66
CA LEU A 73 5.59 -14.01 18.24
C LEU A 73 5.32 -13.79 16.75
N THR A 74 5.62 -14.80 15.93
CA THR A 74 5.31 -14.77 14.50
C THR A 74 3.81 -14.71 14.26
N SER A 75 3.04 -15.58 14.93
CA SER A 75 1.57 -15.57 14.80
C SER A 75 0.93 -14.27 15.30
N ALA A 76 1.40 -13.72 16.43
CA ALA A 76 0.95 -12.44 16.95
C ALA A 76 1.24 -11.28 15.97
N PHE A 77 2.40 -11.29 15.31
CA PHE A 77 2.73 -10.30 14.29
C PHE A 77 1.84 -10.42 13.05
N VAL A 78 1.60 -11.65 12.57
CA VAL A 78 0.67 -11.89 11.45
C VAL A 78 -0.72 -11.33 11.79
N GLU A 79 -1.22 -11.61 12.99
CA GLU A 79 -2.51 -11.10 13.46
C GLU A 79 -2.54 -9.57 13.52
N GLU A 80 -1.49 -8.94 14.07
CA GLU A 80 -1.35 -7.49 14.10
C GLU A 80 -1.44 -6.90 12.68
N GLN A 81 -0.73 -7.47 11.71
CA GLN A 81 -0.72 -6.98 10.33
C GLN A 81 -2.07 -7.15 9.65
N ILE A 82 -2.80 -8.24 9.92
CA ILE A 82 -4.18 -8.41 9.46
C ILE A 82 -5.08 -7.30 10.01
N LEU A 83 -4.96 -6.99 11.30
CA LEU A 83 -5.76 -5.94 11.94
C LEU A 83 -5.42 -4.55 11.38
N VAL A 84 -4.13 -4.25 11.15
CA VAL A 84 -3.70 -2.98 10.52
C VAL A 84 -4.31 -2.85 9.12
N GLN A 85 -4.25 -3.91 8.31
CA GLN A 85 -4.83 -3.89 6.97
C GLN A 85 -6.34 -3.66 7.00
N GLU A 86 -7.04 -4.30 7.94
CA GLU A 86 -8.48 -4.11 8.07
C GLU A 86 -8.83 -2.70 8.56
N ALA A 87 -8.05 -2.15 9.49
CA ALA A 87 -8.20 -0.77 9.94
C ALA A 87 -8.03 0.23 8.80
N LEU A 88 -7.06 0.01 7.89
CA LEU A 88 -6.86 0.84 6.70
C LEU A 88 -8.05 0.74 5.73
N LYS A 89 -8.59 -0.46 5.49
CA LYS A 89 -9.81 -0.63 4.67
C LYS A 89 -11.01 0.11 5.26
N MET A 90 -11.12 0.13 6.59
CA MET A 90 -12.16 0.86 7.31
C MET A 90 -11.89 2.36 7.43
N GLY A 91 -10.74 2.86 6.95
CA GLY A 91 -10.35 4.27 7.03
C GLY A 91 -10.07 4.77 8.45
N LEU A 92 -9.69 3.87 9.36
CA LEU A 92 -9.39 4.19 10.77
C LEU A 92 -8.02 4.84 10.98
N ASP A 93 -7.22 4.97 9.93
CA ASP A 93 -5.91 5.61 9.93
C ASP A 93 -5.98 7.14 9.91
N ASN A 94 -7.07 7.71 9.41
CA ASN A 94 -7.31 9.15 9.38
C ASN A 94 -7.80 9.68 10.76
N ASP A 95 -6.95 9.55 11.77
CA ASP A 95 -7.20 10.01 13.14
C ASP A 95 -6.13 11.03 13.56
N ALA A 96 -6.54 12.07 14.31
CA ALA A 96 -5.64 13.11 14.78
C ALA A 96 -4.46 12.57 15.61
N ARG A 97 -4.69 11.54 16.44
CA ARG A 97 -3.65 10.88 17.23
C ARG A 97 -2.63 10.20 16.33
N ILE A 98 -3.08 9.55 15.26
CA ILE A 98 -2.18 8.87 14.30
C ILE A 98 -1.31 9.91 13.60
N HIS A 99 -1.90 11.02 13.15
CA HIS A 99 -1.15 12.13 12.53
C HIS A 99 -0.08 12.71 13.47
N ASP A 100 -0.43 12.94 14.74
CA ASP A 100 0.53 13.45 15.74
C ASP A 100 1.72 12.50 15.93
N ILE A 101 1.46 11.19 16.02
CA ILE A 101 2.49 10.16 16.15
C ILE A 101 3.40 10.12 14.91
N LEU A 102 2.82 10.16 13.70
CA LEU A 102 3.59 10.16 12.45
C LEU A 102 4.47 11.41 12.34
N ALA A 103 3.92 12.58 12.68
CA ALA A 103 4.70 13.82 12.73
C ALA A 103 5.84 13.73 13.75
N GLN A 104 5.63 13.10 14.91
CA GLN A 104 6.69 12.88 15.90
C GLN A 104 7.78 11.94 15.38
N LYS A 105 7.41 10.83 14.75
CA LYS A 105 8.36 9.90 14.13
C LYS A 105 9.21 10.61 13.08
N MET A 106 8.59 11.41 12.20
CA MET A 106 9.31 12.20 11.19
C MET A 106 10.24 13.23 11.81
N ARG A 107 9.81 13.93 12.87
CA ARG A 107 10.68 14.85 13.61
C ARG A 107 11.90 14.13 14.20
N HIS A 108 11.73 12.94 14.76
CA HIS A 108 12.86 12.14 15.27
C HIS A 108 13.84 11.74 14.16
N VAL A 109 13.33 11.24 13.02
CA VAL A 109 14.17 10.88 11.86
C VAL A 109 14.97 12.07 11.36
N LEU A 110 14.32 13.23 11.18
CA LEU A 110 14.96 14.45 10.72
C LEU A 110 15.96 15.03 11.74
N SER A 111 15.74 14.79 13.03
CA SER A 111 16.67 15.23 14.08
C SER A 111 17.93 14.36 14.16
N GLY A 112 17.87 13.12 13.68
CA GLY A 112 19.00 12.19 13.67
C GLY A 112 20.01 12.42 12.53
N ASP A 113 19.63 13.18 11.50
CA ASP A 113 20.44 13.41 10.28
C ASP A 113 21.03 14.84 10.22
N VAL A 114 20.86 15.65 11.28
CA VAL A 114 21.53 16.95 11.38
C VAL A 114 22.98 16.71 11.81
N ILE A 115 23.90 16.72 10.86
CA ILE A 115 25.33 16.92 11.14
C ILE A 115 25.44 18.25 11.89
N GLN A 116 25.65 18.20 13.21
CA GLN A 116 26.01 19.38 13.97
C GLN A 116 27.44 19.75 13.59
N PRO A 117 27.74 21.01 13.23
CA PRO A 117 29.11 21.43 13.00
C PRO A 117 29.92 21.13 14.26
N SER A 118 31.06 20.46 14.09
CA SER A 118 31.98 20.25 15.21
C SER A 118 32.51 21.61 15.66
N GLN A 119 32.92 21.70 16.94
CA GLN A 119 33.42 22.95 17.54
C GLN A 119 34.68 23.53 16.84
N GLU A 120 35.21 22.84 15.83
CA GLU A 120 36.34 23.30 15.01
C GLU A 120 35.92 24.29 13.90
N GLU A 121 34.62 24.44 13.63
CA GLU A 121 34.08 25.37 12.62
C GLU A 121 33.41 26.63 13.22
N LEU A 122 33.50 26.84 14.54
CA LEU A 122 33.02 28.03 15.26
C LEU A 122 34.15 29.00 15.59
#